data_AF-A0A1R1IMY8-F1
#
_entry.id   AF-A0A1R1IMY8-F1
#
_cell.length_a   1.000
_cell.length_b   1.000
_cell.length_c   1.000
_cell.angle_alpha   90.00
_cell.angle_beta   90.00
_cell.angle_gamma   90.00
#
_symmetry.space_group_name_H-M   'P 1'
#
loop_
_entity.id
_entity.type
_entity.pdbx_description
1 polymer ?
#
loop_
_entity_poly.entity_id
_entity_poly.type
_entity_poly.pdbx_seq_one_letter_code
_entity_poly.pdbx_strand_id
1 'polypeptide(L)'
;MTPDAARTERAALWRRARALDGADDAARSPRARALARRLSPPRAPVDYAAILKAPAWSALPLNERRRLAATCGAVLLAERLAASIDGRMLGVVGRSIGEGALDAVLALPPAQRPETPPVGALDAEALEGLGAAALLAGLSGETARRLADGLAPPLLRLDADQAQAARRLALTLCGIAA
;
A
#
# COMPACT_ATOMS: atom_id res chain seq x y z
N MET A 1 -24.26 -43.88 -19.72
CA MET A 1 -24.94 -43.03 -18.71
C MET A 1 -26.31 -42.68 -19.23
N THR A 2 -27.37 -42.97 -18.47
CA THR A 2 -28.73 -42.59 -18.86
C THR A 2 -28.97 -41.10 -18.56
N PRO A 3 -29.82 -40.40 -19.33
CA PRO A 3 -30.11 -38.98 -19.13
C PRO A 3 -30.58 -38.61 -17.72
N ASP A 4 -31.22 -39.56 -17.03
CA ASP A 4 -31.74 -39.39 -15.67
C ASP A 4 -30.65 -39.44 -14.58
N ALA A 5 -29.60 -40.23 -14.81
CA ALA A 5 -28.43 -40.28 -13.92
C ALA A 5 -27.68 -38.93 -13.94
N ALA A 6 -27.49 -38.36 -15.14
CA ALA A 6 -26.85 -37.06 -15.31
C ALA A 6 -27.67 -35.91 -14.67
N ARG A 7 -29.00 -35.97 -14.75
CA ARG A 7 -29.90 -35.00 -14.12
C ARG A 7 -29.83 -35.07 -12.60
N THR A 8 -29.78 -36.28 -12.05
CA THR A 8 -29.70 -36.53 -10.60
C THR A 8 -28.37 -36.08 -10.02
N GLU A 9 -27.27 -36.37 -10.71
CA GLU A 9 -25.92 -35.94 -10.34
C GLU A 9 -25.81 -34.41 -10.36
N ARG A 10 -26.34 -33.76 -11.40
CA ARG A 10 -26.40 -32.30 -11.48
C ARG A 10 -27.20 -31.70 -10.32
N ALA A 11 -28.35 -32.27 -9.98
CA ALA A 11 -29.15 -31.81 -8.84
C ALA A 11 -28.46 -32.01 -7.48
N ALA A 12 -27.61 -33.04 -7.33
CA ALA A 12 -26.80 -33.24 -6.14
C ALA A 12 -25.67 -32.20 -6.03
N LEU A 13 -25.02 -31.86 -7.14
CA LEU A 13 -23.99 -30.82 -7.20
C LEU A 13 -24.57 -29.43 -6.86
N TRP A 14 -25.74 -29.09 -7.42
CA TRP A 14 -26.42 -27.83 -7.09
C TRP A 14 -26.83 -27.72 -5.62
N ARG A 15 -27.26 -28.82 -4.99
CA ARG A 15 -27.56 -28.83 -3.55
C ARG A 15 -26.30 -28.64 -2.69
N ARG A 16 -25.17 -29.23 -3.08
CA ARG A 16 -23.88 -29.02 -2.41
C ARG A 16 -23.39 -27.57 -2.57
N ALA A 17 -23.49 -27.00 -3.77
CA ALA A 17 -23.13 -25.61 -4.02
C ALA A 17 -23.98 -24.64 -3.17
N ARG A 18 -25.30 -24.85 -3.11
CA ARG A 18 -26.22 -24.02 -2.28
C ARG A 18 -25.96 -24.15 -0.78
N ALA A 19 -25.49 -25.31 -0.31
CA ALA A 19 -25.07 -25.49 1.07
C ALA A 19 -23.76 -24.75 1.38
N LEU A 20 -22.86 -24.63 0.39
CA LEU A 20 -21.62 -23.85 0.50
C LEU A 20 -21.91 -22.34 0.45
N ASP A 21 -22.83 -21.87 -0.39
CA ASP A 21 -23.26 -20.45 -0.43
C ASP A 21 -23.81 -19.98 0.93
N GLY A 22 -24.48 -20.86 1.68
CA GLY A 22 -24.95 -20.57 3.05
C GLY A 22 -23.86 -20.55 4.12
N ALA A 23 -22.69 -21.17 3.85
CA ALA A 23 -21.54 -21.18 4.76
C ALA A 23 -20.69 -19.90 4.67
N ASP A 24 -20.85 -19.12 3.60
CA ASP A 24 -20.23 -17.81 3.39
C ASP A 24 -21.03 -16.64 3.98
N ASP A 25 -22.15 -16.90 4.67
CA ASP A 25 -22.85 -15.89 5.47
C ASP A 25 -22.01 -15.50 6.71
N ALA A 26 -21.39 -14.33 6.65
CA ALA A 26 -20.51 -13.77 7.69
C ALA A 26 -21.20 -13.68 9.06
N ALA A 27 -22.54 -13.62 9.12
CA ALA A 27 -23.29 -13.61 10.38
C ALA A 27 -23.20 -14.96 11.13
N ARG A 28 -23.07 -16.09 10.42
CA ARG A 28 -23.27 -17.45 10.99
C ARG A 28 -21.99 -18.24 11.20
N SER A 29 -20.90 -17.92 10.49
CA SER A 29 -19.64 -18.66 10.61
C SER A 29 -18.62 -17.89 11.48
N PRO A 30 -18.10 -18.48 12.59
CA PRO A 30 -17.05 -17.86 13.40
C PRO A 30 -15.78 -17.52 12.58
N ARG A 31 -15.46 -18.37 11.59
CA ARG A 31 -14.34 -18.19 10.67
C ARG A 31 -14.61 -17.05 9.69
N ALA A 32 -15.81 -16.97 9.12
CA ALA A 32 -16.22 -15.86 8.26
C ALA A 32 -16.29 -14.54 9.04
N ARG A 33 -16.69 -14.57 10.32
CA ARG A 33 -16.66 -13.40 11.21
C ARG A 33 -15.24 -12.95 11.54
N ALA A 34 -14.31 -13.89 11.72
CA ALA A 34 -12.89 -13.58 11.91
C ALA A 34 -12.28 -13.01 10.63
N LEU A 35 -12.62 -13.56 9.46
CA LEU A 35 -12.22 -13.04 8.16
C LEU A 35 -12.84 -11.66 7.90
N ALA A 36 -14.14 -11.47 8.14
CA ALA A 36 -14.84 -10.19 8.02
C ALA A 36 -14.32 -9.13 8.99
N ARG A 37 -13.83 -9.50 10.19
CA ARG A 37 -13.12 -8.58 11.09
C ARG A 37 -11.73 -8.20 10.58
N ARG A 38 -11.06 -9.10 9.85
CA ARG A 38 -9.79 -8.81 9.14
C ARG A 38 -10.03 -7.98 7.88
N LEU A 39 -11.19 -8.13 7.24
CA LEU A 39 -11.66 -7.40 6.06
C LEU A 39 -12.51 -6.17 6.40
N SER A 40 -12.77 -5.91 7.69
CA SER A 40 -13.50 -4.72 8.13
C SER A 40 -12.67 -3.48 7.81
N PRO A 41 -13.32 -2.37 7.44
CA PRO A 41 -12.63 -1.26 6.79
C PRO A 41 -11.49 -0.76 7.68
N PRO A 42 -10.40 -0.28 7.07
CA PRO A 42 -9.25 0.18 7.82
C PRO A 42 -9.68 1.29 8.78
N ARG A 43 -8.90 1.44 9.87
CA ARG A 43 -8.80 2.72 10.60
C ARG A 43 -8.91 3.86 9.58
N ALA A 44 -9.66 4.92 9.92
CA ALA A 44 -9.94 6.06 9.06
C ALA A 44 -8.78 6.30 8.06
N PRO A 45 -9.08 6.33 6.74
CA PRO A 45 -8.05 6.30 5.70
C PRO A 45 -6.97 7.31 6.06
N VAL A 46 -5.75 6.81 6.18
CA VAL A 46 -4.61 7.65 6.56
C VAL A 46 -4.49 8.73 5.48
N ASP A 47 -4.66 9.99 5.87
CA ASP A 47 -4.51 11.11 4.96
C ASP A 47 -3.03 11.33 4.68
N TYR A 48 -2.52 10.60 3.69
CA TYR A 48 -1.12 10.66 3.29
C TYR A 48 -0.73 12.04 2.76
N ALA A 49 -1.66 12.78 2.16
CA ALA A 49 -1.40 14.16 1.76
C ALA A 49 -1.20 15.07 2.99
N ALA A 50 -1.97 14.87 4.06
CA ALA A 50 -1.74 15.56 5.33
C ALA A 50 -0.38 15.20 5.96
N ILE A 51 0.04 13.93 5.89
CA ILE A 51 1.36 13.49 6.37
C ILE A 51 2.48 14.20 5.62
N LEU A 52 2.40 14.26 4.28
CA LEU A 52 3.41 14.91 3.44
C LEU A 52 3.49 16.43 3.71
N LYS A 53 2.37 17.06 4.06
CA LYS A 53 2.29 18.50 4.39
C LYS A 53 2.74 18.85 5.81
N ALA A 54 2.59 17.92 6.76
CA ALA A 54 2.80 18.22 8.18
C ALA A 54 4.22 17.83 8.62
N PRO A 55 5.05 18.74 9.15
CA PRO A 55 6.38 18.38 9.64
C PRO A 55 6.37 17.61 10.97
N ALA A 56 5.21 17.28 11.55
CA ALA A 56 5.12 16.60 12.85
C ALA A 56 5.85 15.24 12.87
N TRP A 57 5.91 14.56 11.74
CA TRP A 57 6.68 13.32 11.61
C TRP A 57 8.20 13.53 11.79
N SER A 58 8.71 14.75 11.61
CA SER A 58 10.14 15.05 11.76
C SER A 58 10.65 14.85 13.19
N ALA A 59 9.75 14.94 14.18
CA ALA A 59 10.04 14.70 15.60
C ALA A 59 10.10 13.20 15.96
N LEU A 60 9.68 12.31 15.05
CA LEU A 60 9.71 10.88 15.30
C LEU A 60 11.16 10.35 15.37
N PRO A 61 11.42 9.27 16.13
CA PRO A 61 12.68 8.54 16.09
C PRO A 61 13.06 8.13 14.67
N LEU A 62 14.36 8.01 14.39
CA LEU A 62 14.85 7.71 13.05
C LEU A 62 14.18 6.46 12.44
N ASN A 63 14.09 5.36 13.19
CA ASN A 63 13.47 4.13 12.70
C ASN A 63 11.98 4.31 12.32
N GLU A 64 11.26 5.15 13.05
CA GLU A 64 9.86 5.47 12.75
C GLU A 64 9.74 6.37 11.51
N ARG A 65 10.66 7.33 11.33
CA ARG A 65 10.74 8.14 10.09
C ARG A 65 11.06 7.28 8.87
N ARG A 66 11.98 6.32 9.01
CA ARG A 66 12.32 5.36 7.95
C ARG A 66 11.13 4.47 7.58
N ARG A 67 10.40 3.97 8.58
CA ARG A 67 9.17 3.20 8.37
C ARG A 67 8.07 4.05 7.71
N LEU A 68 7.94 5.32 8.11
CA LEU A 68 7.02 6.26 7.48
C LEU A 68 7.41 6.52 6.02
N ALA A 69 8.70 6.72 5.74
CA ALA A 69 9.23 6.85 4.39
C ALA A 69 8.87 5.62 3.55
N ALA A 70 9.14 4.40 4.02
CA ALA A 70 8.74 3.19 3.32
C ALA A 70 7.20 3.12 3.08
N THR A 71 6.40 3.60 4.02
CA THR A 71 4.93 3.67 3.86
C THR A 71 4.52 4.68 2.79
N CYS A 72 5.08 5.89 2.78
CA CYS A 72 4.86 6.88 1.74
C CYS A 72 5.32 6.39 0.36
N GLY A 73 6.44 5.66 0.30
CA GLY A 73 6.91 5.01 -0.92
C GLY A 73 5.91 3.97 -1.45
N ALA A 74 5.31 3.18 -0.55
CA ALA A 74 4.27 2.22 -0.93
C ALA A 74 3.01 2.90 -1.47
N VAL A 75 2.63 4.05 -0.89
CA VAL A 75 1.50 4.86 -1.38
C VAL A 75 1.77 5.41 -2.78
N LEU A 76 2.99 5.90 -3.04
CA LEU A 76 3.40 6.32 -4.39
C LEU A 76 3.33 5.19 -5.42
N LEU A 77 3.40 3.94 -4.97
CA LEU A 77 3.31 2.74 -5.79
C LEU A 77 1.95 2.04 -5.69
N ALA A 78 0.94 2.65 -5.05
CA ALA A 78 -0.31 1.97 -4.71
C ALA A 78 -1.02 1.36 -5.93
N GLU A 79 -0.98 2.04 -7.08
CA GLU A 79 -1.54 1.51 -8.33
C GLU A 79 -0.78 0.27 -8.82
N ARG A 80 0.56 0.35 -8.91
CA ARG A 80 1.42 -0.81 -9.25
C ARG A 80 1.26 -1.97 -8.28
N LEU A 81 1.18 -1.69 -6.97
CA LEU A 81 1.01 -2.72 -5.94
C LEU A 81 -0.35 -3.40 -6.06
N ALA A 82 -1.43 -2.63 -6.28
CA ALA A 82 -2.77 -3.16 -6.45
C ALA A 82 -2.93 -4.00 -7.74
N ALA A 83 -2.13 -3.73 -8.77
CA ALA A 83 -2.12 -4.50 -10.01
C ALA A 83 -1.14 -5.69 -10.01
N SER A 84 -0.36 -5.89 -8.94
CA SER A 84 0.71 -6.88 -8.93
C SER A 84 0.27 -8.24 -8.38
N ILE A 85 0.79 -9.29 -9.02
CA ILE A 85 0.72 -10.68 -8.56
C ILE A 85 2.09 -11.19 -8.05
N ASP A 86 3.12 -10.34 -8.05
CA ASP A 86 4.46 -10.72 -7.59
C ASP A 86 4.51 -10.79 -6.06
N GLY A 87 4.35 -12.01 -5.53
CA GLY A 87 4.41 -12.29 -4.09
C GLY A 87 5.77 -11.97 -3.45
N ARG A 88 6.86 -11.94 -4.21
CA ARG A 88 8.17 -11.52 -3.68
C ARG A 88 8.17 -10.03 -3.41
N MET A 89 7.69 -9.23 -4.36
CA MET A 89 7.56 -7.78 -4.21
C MET A 89 6.60 -7.42 -3.08
N LEU A 90 5.40 -8.02 -3.06
CA LEU A 90 4.42 -7.80 -1.99
C LEU A 90 4.99 -8.19 -0.62
N GLY A 91 5.72 -9.31 -0.54
CA GLY A 91 6.39 -9.73 0.69
C GLY A 91 7.51 -8.79 1.14
N VAL A 92 8.24 -8.15 0.22
CA VAL A 92 9.20 -7.08 0.57
C VAL A 92 8.48 -5.90 1.18
N VAL A 93 7.41 -5.41 0.55
CA VAL A 93 6.63 -4.28 1.06
C VAL A 93 6.03 -4.61 2.44
N GLY A 94 5.36 -5.77 2.56
CA GLY A 94 4.76 -6.23 3.82
C GLY A 94 5.76 -6.33 4.98
N ARG A 95 7.00 -6.78 4.73
CA ARG A 95 8.06 -6.79 5.75
C ARG A 95 8.53 -5.38 6.13
N SER A 96 8.61 -4.46 5.18
CA SER A 96 9.09 -3.09 5.42
C SER A 96 8.09 -2.25 6.23
N ILE A 97 6.80 -2.31 5.87
CA ILE A 97 5.77 -1.42 6.45
C ILE A 97 4.81 -2.14 7.41
N GLY A 98 4.78 -3.47 7.37
CA GLY A 98 3.84 -4.32 8.09
C GLY A 98 2.60 -4.64 7.24
N GLU A 99 2.07 -5.86 7.38
CA GLU A 99 0.92 -6.35 6.61
C GLU A 99 -0.31 -5.43 6.70
N GLY A 100 -0.64 -4.93 7.89
CA GLY A 100 -1.79 -4.01 8.03
C GLY A 100 -1.62 -2.67 7.31
N ALA A 101 -0.38 -2.19 7.13
CA ALA A 101 -0.12 -0.98 6.34
C ALA A 101 -0.16 -1.29 4.85
N LEU A 102 0.31 -2.47 4.43
CA LEU A 102 0.16 -2.95 3.05
C LEU A 102 -1.32 -3.08 2.67
N ASP A 103 -2.14 -3.71 3.52
CA ASP A 103 -3.58 -3.84 3.32
C ASP A 103 -4.24 -2.46 3.14
N ALA A 104 -3.86 -1.47 3.97
CA ALA A 104 -4.37 -0.10 3.85
C ALA A 104 -3.97 0.58 2.54
N VAL A 105 -2.73 0.37 2.07
CA VAL A 105 -2.25 0.89 0.78
C VAL A 105 -3.00 0.25 -0.40
N LEU A 106 -3.20 -1.07 -0.36
CA LEU A 106 -3.95 -1.79 -1.40
C LEU A 106 -5.43 -1.40 -1.41
N ALA A 107 -5.99 -1.07 -0.24
CA ALA A 107 -7.36 -0.59 -0.09
C ALA A 107 -7.56 0.88 -0.49
N LEU A 108 -6.50 1.64 -0.85
CA LEU A 108 -6.65 3.02 -1.30
C LEU A 108 -7.59 3.08 -2.51
N PRO A 109 -8.63 3.95 -2.50
CA PRO A 109 -9.51 4.14 -3.65
C PRO A 109 -8.70 4.56 -4.89
N PRO A 110 -9.06 4.11 -6.11
CA PRO A 110 -8.34 4.49 -7.33
C PRO A 110 -8.15 5.99 -7.51
N ALA A 111 -9.14 6.81 -7.12
CA ALA A 111 -9.07 8.27 -7.18
C ALA A 111 -8.02 8.91 -6.23
N GLN A 112 -7.52 8.16 -5.26
CA GLN A 112 -6.49 8.58 -4.29
C GLN A 112 -5.12 7.97 -4.59
N ARG A 113 -5.01 7.14 -5.63
CA ARG A 113 -3.73 6.54 -6.02
C ARG A 113 -2.98 7.54 -6.91
N PRO A 114 -1.75 7.94 -6.54
CA PRO A 114 -0.91 8.72 -7.43
C PRO A 114 -0.52 7.89 -8.65
N GLU A 115 -0.23 8.59 -9.74
CA GLU A 115 0.39 7.98 -10.91
C GLU A 115 1.73 7.35 -10.50
N THR A 116 1.94 6.10 -10.89
CA THR A 116 3.11 5.34 -10.43
C THR A 116 4.39 5.93 -11.06
N PRO A 117 5.43 6.30 -10.26
CA PRO A 117 6.71 6.69 -10.84
C PRO A 117 7.36 5.52 -11.58
N PRO A 118 8.18 5.77 -12.61
CA PRO A 118 8.97 4.71 -13.23
C PRO A 118 10.00 4.21 -12.22
N VAL A 119 9.80 3.01 -11.70
CA VAL A 119 10.73 2.37 -10.77
C VAL A 119 11.12 1.01 -11.32
N GLY A 120 12.41 0.67 -11.25
CA GLY A 120 12.93 -0.63 -11.66
C GLY A 120 12.51 -1.76 -10.72
N ALA A 121 13.48 -2.62 -10.37
CA ALA A 121 13.28 -3.65 -9.36
C ALA A 121 13.01 -2.99 -7.99
N LEU A 122 11.94 -3.41 -7.33
CA LEU A 122 11.56 -2.87 -6.03
C LEU A 122 12.18 -3.70 -4.91
N ASP A 123 13.02 -3.07 -4.09
CA ASP A 123 13.49 -3.60 -2.82
C ASP A 123 13.09 -2.66 -1.66
N ALA A 124 13.45 -3.05 -0.43
CA ALA A 124 13.10 -2.30 0.76
C ALA A 124 13.75 -0.90 0.80
N GLU A 125 14.97 -0.76 0.27
CA GLU A 125 15.70 0.50 0.30
C GLU A 125 15.20 1.46 -0.76
N ALA A 126 14.88 0.97 -1.96
CA ALA A 126 14.24 1.76 -3.03
C ALA A 126 12.86 2.26 -2.58
N LEU A 127 12.08 1.41 -1.91
CA LEU A 127 10.79 1.79 -1.33
C LEU A 127 10.94 2.94 -0.32
N GLU A 128 11.93 2.81 0.57
CA GLU A 128 12.23 3.83 1.57
C GLU A 128 12.72 5.14 0.91
N GLY A 129 13.59 5.04 -0.10
CA GLY A 129 14.11 6.18 -0.85
C GLY A 129 13.01 6.99 -1.52
N LEU A 130 12.05 6.32 -2.17
CA LEU A 130 10.91 6.99 -2.83
C LEU A 130 10.09 7.82 -1.86
N GLY A 131 9.75 7.24 -0.70
CA GLY A 131 8.98 7.98 0.29
C GLY A 131 9.79 9.01 1.06
N ALA A 132 11.11 8.83 1.21
CA ALA A 132 11.98 9.87 1.72
C ALA A 132 12.00 11.09 0.79
N ALA A 133 12.12 10.87 -0.52
CA ALA A 133 12.04 11.94 -1.52
C ALA A 133 10.68 12.64 -1.46
N ALA A 134 9.59 11.88 -1.26
CA ALA A 134 8.24 12.42 -1.09
C ALA A 134 8.10 13.30 0.17
N LEU A 135 8.54 12.80 1.32
CA LEU A 135 8.46 13.50 2.60
C LEU A 135 9.26 14.82 2.58
N LEU A 136 10.43 14.81 1.93
CA LEU A 136 11.26 16.00 1.81
C LEU A 136 10.74 17.02 0.80
N ALA A 137 9.88 16.60 -0.15
CA ALA A 137 9.35 17.47 -1.20
C ALA A 137 8.51 18.64 -0.66
N GLY A 138 7.75 18.40 0.41
CA GLY A 138 6.87 19.40 1.05
C GLY A 138 7.57 20.33 2.05
N LEU A 139 8.88 20.17 2.27
CA LEU A 139 9.63 20.92 3.29
C LEU A 139 10.42 22.09 2.69
N SER A 140 10.59 23.15 3.47
CA SER A 140 11.49 24.26 3.14
C SER A 140 12.97 23.81 3.15
N GLY A 141 13.81 24.46 2.34
CA GLY A 141 15.18 23.99 2.04
C GLY A 141 16.06 23.71 3.25
N GLU A 142 15.98 24.51 4.32
CA GLU A 142 16.80 24.29 5.52
C GLU A 142 16.28 23.14 6.40
N THR A 143 14.97 22.96 6.50
CA THR A 143 14.38 21.82 7.22
C THR A 143 14.56 20.52 6.44
N ALA A 144 14.41 20.58 5.11
CA ALA A 144 14.69 19.47 4.22
C ALA A 144 16.14 19.00 4.34
N ARG A 145 17.13 19.92 4.32
CA ARG A 145 18.56 19.58 4.49
C ARG A 145 18.84 18.91 5.83
N ARG A 146 18.35 19.47 6.94
CA ARG A 146 18.54 18.90 8.28
C ARG A 146 17.96 17.49 8.43
N LEU A 147 16.84 17.20 7.75
CA LEU A 147 16.19 15.90 7.83
C LEU A 147 16.70 14.92 6.76
N ALA A 148 17.31 15.42 5.69
CA ALA A 148 17.92 14.62 4.65
C ALA A 148 19.07 13.77 5.21
N ASP A 149 19.88 14.26 6.15
CA ASP A 149 20.99 13.48 6.72
C ASP A 149 20.52 12.16 7.36
N GLY A 150 19.34 12.17 8.00
CA GLY A 150 18.73 10.96 8.57
C GLY A 150 18.13 10.02 7.52
N LEU A 151 17.75 10.54 6.34
CA LEU A 151 17.11 9.80 5.24
C LEU A 151 18.05 9.64 4.03
N ALA A 152 19.32 10.00 4.17
CA ALA A 152 20.28 10.02 3.07
C ALA A 152 20.61 8.62 2.53
N PRO A 153 20.84 7.58 3.36
CA PRO A 153 21.20 6.27 2.82
C PRO A 153 20.13 5.70 1.85
N PRO A 154 18.83 5.78 2.14
CA PRO A 154 17.78 5.44 1.18
C PRO A 154 17.75 6.30 -0.09
N LEU A 155 17.95 7.62 0.04
CA LEU A 155 17.95 8.54 -1.11
C LEU A 155 19.08 8.26 -2.09
N LEU A 156 20.25 7.85 -1.59
CA LEU A 156 21.41 7.49 -2.41
C LEU A 156 21.20 6.24 -3.27
N ARG A 157 20.13 5.47 -3.04
CA ARG A 157 19.76 4.31 -3.86
C ARG A 157 18.91 4.65 -5.07
N LEU A 158 18.30 5.84 -5.08
CA LEU A 158 17.53 6.31 -6.22
C LEU A 158 18.45 6.94 -7.25
N ASP A 159 18.14 6.72 -8.52
CA ASP A 159 18.65 7.61 -9.56
C ASP A 159 17.95 8.99 -9.47
N ALA A 160 18.55 9.99 -10.12
CA ALA A 160 18.05 11.37 -10.07
C ALA A 160 16.62 11.50 -10.64
N ASP A 161 16.29 10.70 -11.66
CA ASP A 161 14.99 10.74 -12.32
C ASP A 161 13.88 10.16 -11.42
N GLN A 162 14.17 9.07 -10.71
CA GLN A 162 13.29 8.46 -9.71
C GLN A 162 13.04 9.39 -8.53
N ALA A 163 14.10 10.01 -7.99
CA ALA A 163 13.97 10.98 -6.91
C ALA A 163 13.13 12.19 -7.33
N GLN A 164 13.34 12.69 -8.56
CA GLN A 164 12.58 13.81 -9.10
C GLN A 164 11.12 13.43 -9.43
N ALA A 165 10.87 12.22 -9.92
CA ALA A 165 9.52 11.70 -10.14
C ALA A 165 8.74 11.58 -8.82
N ALA A 166 9.35 10.96 -7.80
CA ALA A 166 8.76 10.86 -6.47
C ALA A 166 8.45 12.23 -5.85
N ARG A 167 9.38 13.18 -5.99
CA ARG A 167 9.19 14.57 -5.56
C ARG A 167 8.00 15.22 -6.26
N ARG A 168 7.90 15.15 -7.59
CA ARG A 168 6.79 15.73 -8.36
C ARG A 168 5.45 15.15 -7.96
N LEU A 169 5.36 13.83 -7.81
CA LEU A 169 4.13 13.17 -7.39
C LEU A 169 3.70 13.59 -5.98
N ALA A 170 4.66 13.70 -5.06
CA ALA A 170 4.38 14.19 -3.71
C ALA A 170 3.85 15.63 -3.71
N LEU A 171 4.41 16.51 -4.55
CA LEU A 171 3.92 17.88 -4.71
C LEU A 171 2.50 17.92 -5.27
N THR A 172 2.21 17.10 -6.30
CA THR A 172 0.86 16.95 -6.87
C THR A 172 -0.14 16.46 -5.82
N LEU A 173 0.20 15.41 -5.05
CA LEU A 173 -0.63 14.92 -3.95
C LEU A 173 -0.87 16.00 -2.88
N CYS A 174 0.11 16.85 -2.64
CA CYS A 174 -0.02 17.97 -1.73
C CYS A 174 -0.78 19.16 -2.31
N GLY A 175 -1.11 19.19 -3.61
CA GLY A 175 -1.66 20.37 -4.27
C GLY A 175 -0.70 21.57 -4.23
N ILE A 176 0.61 21.30 -4.15
CA ILE A 176 1.67 22.30 -4.23
C ILE A 176 2.13 22.31 -5.68
N ALA A 177 2.02 23.45 -6.37
CA ALA A 177 2.53 23.58 -7.74
C ALA A 177 4.05 23.31 -7.74
N ALA A 178 4.48 22.40 -8.62
CA ALA A 178 5.87 21.96 -8.74
C ALA A 178 6.78 23.03 -9.34
#